data_AF-A0A1V5JE66-F1
#
_entry.id   AF-A0A1V5JE66-F1
#
_cell.length_a   1.000
_cell.length_b   1.000
_cell.length_c   1.000
_cell.angle_alpha   90.00
_cell.angle_beta   90.00
_cell.angle_gamma   90.00
#
_symmetry.space_group_name_H-M   'P 1'
#
loop_
_entity.id
_entity.type
_entity.pdbx_description
1 polymer ?
#
loop_
_entity_poly.entity_id
_entity_poly.type
_entity_poly.pdbx_seq_one_letter_code
_entity_poly.pdbx_strand_id
1 'polypeptide(L)'
;MTRDRLLPLGMLRENIRAVNRADAVIVTKTPGVASPSAREEIRRELMAAGACETIFFTSLAYGQPLHLCSNSTGEIRQTTSVLLVTGIANPAPLKEYLESIAGQVTGIAFPDHHAYTQADIGRISSAYDSLSGPDKLIVTTAKDGVRLKEITNIADHVRQALYYLPVRVHFIEDEKLFLNKVYSYAGKDYQNF
;
A
#
# COMPACT_ATOMS: atom_id res chain seq x y z
N MET A 1 -4.15 14.32 -9.98
CA MET A 1 -3.44 15.43 -9.32
C MET A 1 -3.50 16.71 -10.15
N THR A 2 -3.00 16.70 -11.39
CA THR A 2 -2.99 17.83 -12.34
C THR A 2 -4.36 18.43 -12.65
N ARG A 3 -5.41 17.61 -12.55
CA ARG A 3 -6.82 17.98 -12.79
C ARG A 3 -7.65 18.21 -11.52
N ASP A 4 -7.01 18.18 -10.35
CA ASP A 4 -7.67 18.38 -9.04
C ASP A 4 -7.67 19.86 -8.64
N ARG A 5 -8.39 20.22 -7.56
CA ARG A 5 -8.52 21.60 -7.06
C ARG A 5 -7.96 21.75 -5.65
N LEU A 6 -7.73 23.00 -5.25
CA LEU A 6 -7.37 23.35 -3.87
C LEU A 6 -8.50 23.00 -2.91
N LEU A 7 -8.14 22.62 -1.68
CA LEU A 7 -9.08 22.50 -0.57
C LEU A 7 -9.89 23.81 -0.41
N PRO A 8 -11.21 23.75 -0.13
CA PRO A 8 -12.03 22.55 0.09
C PRO A 8 -12.64 21.95 -1.19
N LEU A 9 -12.39 22.54 -2.38
CA LEU A 9 -13.00 22.10 -3.65
C LEU A 9 -12.34 20.84 -4.26
N GLY A 10 -11.20 20.42 -3.73
CA GLY A 10 -10.44 19.24 -4.13
C GLY A 10 -9.43 18.86 -3.06
N MET A 11 -8.47 17.99 -3.37
CA MET A 11 -7.52 17.45 -2.39
C MET A 11 -6.13 18.11 -2.42
N LEU A 12 -5.91 19.11 -3.29
CA LEU A 12 -4.63 19.80 -3.36
C LEU A 12 -4.44 20.70 -2.12
N ARG A 13 -3.29 20.54 -1.46
CA ARG A 13 -2.87 21.40 -0.32
C ARG A 13 -2.20 22.69 -0.78
N GLU A 14 -1.58 22.67 -1.96
CA GLU A 14 -0.93 23.81 -2.59
C GLU A 14 -1.35 23.89 -4.07
N ASN A 15 -1.17 25.05 -4.70
CA ASN A 15 -1.45 25.20 -6.11
C ASN A 15 -0.58 24.23 -6.93
N ILE A 16 -1.11 23.65 -8.01
CA ILE A 16 -0.36 22.70 -8.85
C ILE A 16 0.99 23.26 -9.34
N ARG A 17 1.10 24.58 -9.52
CA ARG A 17 2.35 25.26 -9.90
C ARG A 17 3.46 25.14 -8.87
N ALA A 18 3.16 24.79 -7.61
CA ALA A 18 4.17 24.54 -6.58
C ALA A 18 5.15 23.41 -6.94
N VAL A 19 4.79 22.56 -7.92
CA VAL A 19 5.68 21.53 -8.49
C VAL A 19 6.98 22.11 -9.07
N ASN A 20 7.00 23.40 -9.43
CA ASN A 20 8.19 24.08 -9.95
C ASN A 20 9.36 24.19 -8.96
N ARG A 21 9.11 23.96 -7.67
CA ARG A 21 10.15 23.93 -6.63
C ARG A 21 10.85 22.57 -6.52
N ALA A 22 10.37 21.56 -7.24
CA ALA A 22 10.86 20.19 -7.12
C ALA A 22 12.02 19.93 -8.09
N ASP A 23 13.13 19.38 -7.58
CA ASP A 23 14.23 18.87 -8.41
C ASP A 23 13.93 17.51 -9.06
N ALA A 24 12.95 16.79 -8.53
CA ALA A 24 12.43 15.55 -9.08
C ALA A 24 10.98 15.35 -8.65
N VAL A 25 10.17 14.73 -9.50
CA VAL A 25 8.77 14.38 -9.21
C VAL A 25 8.61 12.86 -9.21
N ILE A 26 7.98 12.31 -8.18
CA ILE A 26 7.64 10.88 -8.11
C ILE A 26 6.12 10.74 -8.18
N VAL A 27 5.62 10.18 -9.27
CA VAL A 27 4.22 9.84 -9.45
C VAL A 27 3.96 8.47 -8.82
N THR A 28 3.34 8.48 -7.65
CA THR A 28 3.07 7.26 -6.86
C THR A 28 1.76 6.58 -7.22
N LYS A 29 1.66 5.28 -6.88
CA LYS A 29 0.44 4.47 -7.07
C LYS A 29 -0.05 4.47 -8.52
N THR A 30 0.88 4.57 -9.46
CA THR A 30 0.58 4.41 -10.88
C THR A 30 0.11 2.98 -11.08
N PRO A 31 -1.08 2.75 -11.66
CA PRO A 31 -1.54 1.39 -11.95
C PRO A 31 -0.47 0.64 -12.75
N GLY A 32 -0.14 -0.60 -12.36
CA GLY A 32 0.91 -1.37 -13.04
C GLY A 32 0.64 -1.60 -14.54
N VAL A 33 -0.63 -1.51 -14.94
CA VAL A 33 -1.12 -1.64 -16.32
C VAL A 33 -1.17 -0.30 -17.07
N ALA A 34 -0.75 0.81 -16.45
CA ALA A 34 -0.74 2.11 -17.11
C ALA A 34 0.16 2.05 -18.34
N SER A 35 -0.43 2.26 -19.52
CA SER A 35 0.31 2.24 -20.78
C SER A 35 1.40 3.31 -20.79
N PRO A 36 2.49 3.11 -21.55
CA PRO A 36 3.48 4.15 -21.77
C PRO A 36 2.86 5.49 -22.21
N SER A 37 1.78 5.46 -23.00
CA SER A 37 1.04 6.65 -23.42
C SER A 37 0.36 7.39 -22.27
N ALA A 38 -0.23 6.68 -21.30
CA ALA A 38 -0.85 7.30 -20.13
C ALA A 38 0.19 7.96 -19.22
N ARG A 39 1.36 7.33 -19.05
CA ARG A 39 2.47 7.94 -18.30
C ARG A 39 2.99 9.19 -19.00
N GLU A 40 3.08 9.16 -20.33
CA GLU A 40 3.52 10.31 -21.11
C GLU A 40 2.51 11.47 -21.07
N GLU A 41 1.21 11.18 -21.03
CA GLU A 41 0.19 12.21 -20.79
C GLU A 41 0.39 12.88 -19.43
N ILE A 42 0.56 12.10 -18.35
CA ILE A 42 0.82 12.63 -17.00
C ILE A 42 2.12 13.46 -16.99
N ARG A 43 3.17 12.98 -17.65
CA ARG A 43 4.45 13.70 -17.78
C ARG A 43 4.24 15.07 -18.43
N ARG A 44 3.54 15.12 -19.57
CA ARG A 44 3.21 16.38 -20.25
C ARG A 44 2.40 17.34 -19.38
N GLU A 45 1.40 16.83 -18.64
CA GLU A 45 0.61 17.68 -17.74
C GLU A 45 1.43 18.25 -16.59
N LEU A 46 2.34 17.47 -16.00
CA LEU A 46 3.24 17.93 -14.94
C LEU A 46 4.23 18.98 -15.46
N MET A 47 4.82 18.74 -16.64
CA MET A 47 5.71 19.71 -17.30
C MET A 47 4.96 21.01 -17.61
N ALA A 48 3.72 20.94 -18.11
CA ALA A 48 2.88 22.12 -18.36
C ALA A 48 2.54 22.88 -17.06
N ALA A 49 2.50 22.20 -15.91
CA ALA A 49 2.35 22.82 -14.61
C ALA A 49 3.65 23.43 -14.04
N GLY A 50 4.79 23.23 -14.73
CA GLY A 50 6.10 23.77 -14.35
C GLY A 50 7.02 22.78 -13.64
N ALA A 51 6.75 21.47 -13.72
CA ALA A 51 7.64 20.45 -13.14
C ALA A 51 8.99 20.39 -13.86
N CYS A 52 10.01 19.87 -13.17
CA CYS A 52 11.28 19.50 -13.79
C CYS A 52 11.14 18.29 -14.72
N GLU A 53 12.11 18.07 -15.61
CA GLU A 53 12.13 16.91 -16.52
C GLU A 53 12.30 15.56 -15.81
N THR A 54 12.84 15.57 -14.59
CA THR A 54 13.07 14.34 -13.81
C THR A 54 11.78 13.86 -13.16
N ILE A 55 11.00 13.08 -13.91
CA ILE A 55 9.70 12.53 -13.48
C ILE A 55 9.76 11.00 -13.48
N PHE A 56 9.62 10.40 -12.29
CA PHE A 56 9.60 8.95 -12.08
C PHE A 56 8.18 8.44 -11.83
N PHE A 57 7.89 7.24 -12.28
CA PHE A 57 6.63 6.56 -12.04
C PHE A 57 6.84 5.34 -11.15
N THR A 58 6.05 5.23 -10.10
CA THR A 58 6.09 4.10 -9.19
C THR A 58 4.70 3.48 -9.02
N SER A 59 4.69 2.17 -8.83
CA SER A 59 3.52 1.37 -8.48
C SER A 59 3.69 0.76 -7.09
N LEU A 60 2.63 0.13 -6.59
CA LEU A 60 2.69 -0.71 -5.39
C LEU A 60 2.87 -2.16 -5.81
N ALA A 61 3.86 -2.82 -5.23
CA ALA A 61 4.07 -4.25 -5.34
C ALA A 61 3.77 -4.90 -3.98
N TYR A 62 2.97 -5.95 -4.00
CA TYR A 62 2.68 -6.74 -2.81
C TYR A 62 3.61 -7.95 -2.75
N GLY A 63 4.16 -8.21 -1.57
CA GLY A 63 5.01 -9.37 -1.31
C GLY A 63 4.19 -10.60 -0.92
N GLN A 64 4.88 -11.64 -0.45
CA GLN A 64 4.22 -12.77 0.18
C GLN A 64 3.65 -12.39 1.56
N PRO A 65 2.48 -12.92 1.96
CA PRO A 65 1.97 -12.75 3.31
C PRO A 65 2.99 -13.19 4.34
N LEU A 66 3.21 -12.37 5.37
CA LEU A 66 4.09 -12.68 6.48
C LEU A 66 3.26 -12.86 7.74
N HIS A 67 3.49 -13.95 8.45
CA HIS A 67 2.76 -14.24 9.68
C HIS A 67 3.05 -13.13 10.68
N LEU A 68 2.02 -12.73 11.43
CA LEU A 68 2.14 -11.57 12.28
C LEU A 68 3.09 -11.84 13.44
N CYS A 69 2.96 -13.00 14.10
CA CYS A 69 3.69 -13.31 15.35
C CYS A 69 4.93 -14.19 15.15
N SER A 70 5.26 -14.59 13.92
CA SER A 70 6.41 -15.45 13.63
C SER A 70 7.07 -15.01 12.32
N ASN A 71 8.23 -15.55 12.00
CA ASN A 71 8.92 -15.28 10.74
C ASN A 71 8.47 -16.18 9.59
N SER A 72 7.33 -16.88 9.71
CA SER A 72 6.83 -17.76 8.66
C SER A 72 6.07 -16.99 7.59
N THR A 73 6.18 -17.45 6.35
CA THR A 73 5.42 -16.94 5.21
C THR A 73 4.12 -17.70 5.04
N GLY A 74 3.06 -17.00 4.65
CA GLY A 74 1.82 -17.59 4.18
C GLY A 74 1.80 -17.67 2.65
N GLU A 75 0.86 -18.43 2.11
CA GLU A 75 0.63 -18.52 0.67
C GLU A 75 -0.86 -18.32 0.38
N ILE A 76 -1.17 -17.53 -0.65
CA ILE A 76 -2.54 -17.31 -1.10
C ILE A 76 -2.67 -17.91 -2.49
N ARG A 77 -3.64 -18.81 -2.64
CA ARG A 77 -3.97 -19.52 -3.87
C ARG A 77 -5.43 -19.26 -4.23
N GLN A 78 -5.82 -19.65 -5.44
CA GLN A 78 -7.21 -19.59 -5.91
C GLN A 78 -8.17 -20.49 -5.13
N THR A 79 -7.67 -21.31 -4.21
CA THR A 79 -8.46 -22.13 -3.26
C THR A 79 -8.57 -21.49 -1.88
N THR A 80 -7.82 -20.44 -1.60
CA THR A 80 -7.72 -19.81 -0.28
C THR A 80 -8.86 -18.83 -0.05
N SER A 81 -9.52 -18.95 1.10
CA SER A 81 -10.48 -17.95 1.59
C SER A 81 -9.78 -16.92 2.48
N VAL A 82 -9.82 -15.65 2.10
CA VAL A 82 -9.14 -14.57 2.81
C VAL A 82 -10.13 -13.68 3.53
N LEU A 83 -9.93 -13.49 4.84
CA LEU A 83 -10.52 -12.40 5.61
C LEU A 83 -9.57 -11.20 5.58
N LEU A 84 -9.91 -10.16 4.83
CA LEU A 84 -9.17 -8.91 4.80
C LEU A 84 -9.62 -8.00 5.95
N VAL A 85 -8.72 -7.69 6.87
CA VAL A 85 -8.96 -6.76 8.00
C VAL A 85 -8.14 -5.50 7.80
N THR A 86 -8.79 -4.33 7.76
CA THR A 86 -8.10 -3.04 7.49
C THR A 86 -8.60 -1.91 8.37
N GLY A 87 -7.70 -1.03 8.78
CA GLY A 87 -7.96 0.22 9.51
C GLY A 87 -7.25 1.40 8.84
N ILE A 88 -7.33 1.45 7.51
CA ILE A 88 -6.68 2.45 6.65
C ILE A 88 -7.68 3.24 5.81
N ALA A 89 -7.32 4.46 5.41
CA ALA A 89 -8.19 5.34 4.62
C ALA A 89 -8.71 4.76 3.29
N ASN A 90 -7.94 3.93 2.59
CA ASN A 90 -8.38 3.32 1.32
C ASN A 90 -7.90 1.85 1.20
N PRO A 91 -8.75 0.88 1.54
CA PRO A 91 -8.43 -0.55 1.43
C PRO A 91 -8.64 -1.13 0.02
N ALA A 92 -9.27 -0.39 -0.92
CA ALA A 92 -9.68 -0.94 -2.21
C ALA A 92 -8.52 -1.55 -3.03
N PRO A 93 -7.35 -0.91 -3.19
CA PRO A 93 -6.26 -1.50 -3.96
C PRO A 93 -5.70 -2.80 -3.39
N LEU A 94 -5.76 -2.97 -2.06
CA LEU A 94 -5.33 -4.19 -1.40
C LEU A 94 -6.36 -5.30 -1.59
N LYS A 95 -7.66 -4.95 -1.47
CA LYS A 95 -8.76 -5.88 -1.72
C LYS A 95 -8.73 -6.40 -3.15
N GLU A 96 -8.63 -5.50 -4.14
CA GLU A 96 -8.55 -5.86 -5.57
C GLU A 96 -7.37 -6.79 -5.87
N TYR A 97 -6.20 -6.51 -5.26
CA TYR A 97 -5.04 -7.40 -5.39
C TYR A 97 -5.33 -8.79 -4.84
N LEU A 98 -5.88 -8.89 -3.62
CA LEU A 98 -6.20 -10.18 -3.02
C LEU A 98 -7.26 -10.94 -3.83
N GLU A 99 -8.27 -10.27 -4.36
CA GLU A 99 -9.31 -10.87 -5.21
C GLU A 99 -8.74 -11.43 -6.52
N SER A 100 -7.60 -10.89 -7.00
CA SER A 100 -6.93 -11.42 -8.20
C SER A 100 -6.15 -12.72 -7.96
N ILE A 101 -5.83 -13.06 -6.71
CA ILE A 101 -4.98 -14.22 -6.36
C ILE A 101 -5.66 -15.25 -5.46
N ALA A 102 -6.68 -14.85 -4.69
CA ALA A 102 -7.43 -15.70 -3.76
C ALA A 102 -8.72 -16.23 -4.39
N GLY A 103 -9.24 -17.34 -3.87
CA GLY A 103 -10.54 -17.87 -4.29
C GLY A 103 -11.72 -17.05 -3.80
N GLN A 104 -11.62 -16.51 -2.59
CA GLN A 104 -12.65 -15.65 -1.99
C GLN A 104 -12.01 -14.62 -1.07
N VAL A 105 -12.50 -13.37 -1.10
CA VAL A 105 -12.09 -12.31 -0.19
C VAL A 105 -13.30 -11.72 0.53
N THR A 106 -13.31 -11.78 1.86
CA THR A 106 -14.30 -11.12 2.71
C THR A 106 -13.64 -10.00 3.49
N GLY A 107 -14.21 -8.79 3.47
CA GLY A 107 -13.58 -7.61 4.07
C GLY A 107 -14.25 -7.14 5.36
N ILE A 108 -13.43 -6.78 6.35
CA ILE A 108 -13.81 -5.98 7.51
C ILE A 108 -12.96 -4.70 7.48
N ALA A 109 -13.63 -3.57 7.26
CA ALA A 109 -13.01 -2.25 7.30
C ALA A 109 -13.37 -1.52 8.60
N PHE A 110 -12.35 -0.92 9.20
CA PHE A 110 -12.42 -0.03 10.35
C PHE A 110 -12.01 1.39 9.94
N PRO A 111 -12.34 2.42 10.73
CA PRO A 111 -11.88 3.78 10.48
C PRO A 111 -10.35 3.89 10.34
N ASP A 112 -9.88 4.90 9.63
CA ASP A 112 -8.44 5.15 9.51
C ASP A 112 -7.84 5.38 10.91
N HIS A 113 -6.67 4.81 11.15
CA HIS A 113 -6.02 4.83 12.45
C HIS A 113 -6.76 4.10 13.60
N HIS A 114 -7.67 3.16 13.30
CA HIS A 114 -8.44 2.43 14.32
C HIS A 114 -7.57 1.78 15.39
N ALA A 115 -7.96 1.99 16.65
CA ALA A 115 -7.42 1.27 17.81
C ALA A 115 -8.27 0.02 18.03
N TYR A 116 -7.71 -1.15 17.68
CA TYR A 116 -8.43 -2.42 17.80
C TYR A 116 -8.76 -2.74 19.26
N THR A 117 -9.97 -3.20 19.48
CA THR A 117 -10.51 -3.59 20.80
C THR A 117 -10.74 -5.09 20.89
N GLN A 118 -10.98 -5.60 22.11
CA GLN A 118 -11.33 -7.01 22.29
C GLN A 118 -12.64 -7.38 21.57
N ALA A 119 -13.59 -6.45 21.47
CA ALA A 119 -14.83 -6.64 20.71
C ALA A 119 -14.55 -6.80 19.21
N ASP A 120 -13.58 -6.03 18.68
CA ASP A 120 -13.16 -6.15 17.27
C ASP A 120 -12.52 -7.51 17.01
N ILE A 121 -11.71 -8.03 17.93
CA ILE A 121 -11.16 -9.38 17.84
C ILE A 121 -12.26 -10.43 17.84
N GLY A 122 -13.30 -10.28 18.66
CA GLY A 122 -14.48 -11.14 18.62
C GLY A 122 -15.12 -11.14 17.23
N ARG A 123 -15.35 -9.95 16.66
CA ARG A 123 -15.91 -9.79 15.30
C ARG A 123 -15.03 -10.41 14.21
N ILE A 124 -13.71 -10.21 14.28
CA ILE A 124 -12.74 -10.80 13.36
C ILE A 124 -12.75 -12.33 13.46
N SER A 125 -12.77 -12.86 14.69
CA SER A 125 -12.79 -14.30 14.94
C SER A 125 -14.04 -14.95 14.37
N SER A 126 -15.23 -14.41 14.67
CA SER A 126 -16.49 -14.93 14.12
C SER A 126 -16.53 -14.88 12.59
N ALA A 127 -16.01 -13.82 11.98
CA ALA A 127 -15.94 -13.72 10.53
C ALA A 127 -14.98 -14.75 9.93
N TYR A 128 -13.81 -14.96 10.55
CA TYR A 128 -12.84 -15.96 10.13
C TYR A 128 -13.39 -17.39 10.24
N ASP A 129 -14.09 -17.69 11.34
CA ASP A 129 -14.71 -18.99 11.56
C ASP A 129 -15.81 -19.27 10.51
N SER A 130 -16.54 -18.22 10.09
CA SER A 130 -17.61 -18.32 9.08
C SER A 130 -17.14 -18.52 7.64
N LEU A 131 -15.85 -18.30 7.35
CA LEU A 131 -15.30 -18.52 6.02
C LEU A 131 -15.38 -20.00 5.62
N SER A 132 -15.62 -20.24 4.34
CA SER A 132 -15.69 -21.59 3.76
C SER A 132 -14.31 -22.18 3.48
N GLY A 133 -14.24 -23.51 3.53
CA GLY A 133 -13.06 -24.28 3.13
C GLY A 133 -12.02 -24.45 4.25
N PRO A 134 -11.08 -25.39 4.08
CA PRO A 134 -10.02 -25.67 5.05
C PRO A 134 -8.82 -24.71 4.93
N ASP A 135 -8.62 -24.10 3.75
CA ASP A 135 -7.52 -23.17 3.48
C ASP A 135 -8.00 -21.72 3.65
N LYS A 136 -7.73 -21.15 4.82
CA LYS A 136 -8.23 -19.83 5.21
C LYS A 136 -7.16 -18.99 5.88
N LEU A 137 -7.11 -17.71 5.55
CA LEU A 137 -6.16 -16.76 6.13
C LEU A 137 -6.84 -15.45 6.51
N ILE A 138 -6.32 -14.80 7.55
CA ILE A 138 -6.63 -13.41 7.88
C ILE A 138 -5.46 -12.57 7.38
N VAL A 139 -5.74 -11.62 6.48
CA VAL A 139 -4.74 -10.73 5.91
C VAL A 139 -5.03 -9.31 6.34
N THR A 140 -4.00 -8.60 6.79
CA THR A 140 -4.08 -7.20 7.19
C THR A 140 -2.93 -6.37 6.61
N THR A 141 -2.89 -5.07 6.91
CA THR A 141 -1.78 -4.19 6.54
C THR A 141 -0.66 -4.29 7.57
N ALA A 142 0.58 -3.93 7.20
CA ALA A 142 1.67 -3.86 8.18
C ALA A 142 1.35 -2.89 9.33
N LYS A 143 0.64 -1.78 9.06
CA LYS A 143 0.26 -0.79 10.07
C LYS A 143 -0.75 -1.34 11.07
N ASP A 144 -1.81 -1.97 10.57
CA ASP A 144 -2.84 -2.59 11.39
C ASP A 144 -2.30 -3.80 12.14
N GLY A 145 -1.42 -4.57 11.51
CA GLY A 145 -0.71 -5.68 12.14
C GLY A 145 0.04 -5.27 13.40
N VAL A 146 0.72 -4.12 13.42
CA VAL A 146 1.39 -3.62 14.64
C VAL A 146 0.39 -3.44 15.78
N ARG A 147 -0.78 -2.86 15.51
CA ARG A 147 -1.82 -2.63 16.53
C ARG A 147 -2.50 -3.93 16.97
N LEU A 148 -2.74 -4.85 16.04
CA LEU A 148 -3.32 -6.15 16.33
C LEU A 148 -2.40 -7.01 17.23
N LYS A 149 -1.08 -6.87 17.12
CA LYS A 149 -0.11 -7.53 18.01
C LYS A 149 -0.22 -7.08 19.46
N GLU A 150 -0.67 -5.85 19.71
CA GLU A 150 -0.77 -5.30 21.06
C GLU A 150 -1.92 -5.94 21.86
N ILE A 151 -2.83 -6.68 21.21
CA ILE A 151 -3.93 -7.38 21.86
C ILE A 151 -3.49 -8.77 22.31
N THR A 152 -3.51 -9.00 23.62
CA THR A 152 -3.02 -10.24 24.24
C THR A 152 -3.97 -11.42 24.11
N ASN A 153 -5.27 -11.18 24.01
CA ASN A 153 -6.33 -12.20 24.13
C ASN A 153 -6.95 -12.58 22.77
N ILE A 154 -6.11 -12.85 21.78
CA ILE A 154 -6.51 -13.42 20.49
C ILE A 154 -6.49 -14.95 20.61
N ALA A 155 -7.56 -15.62 20.21
CA ALA A 155 -7.64 -17.08 20.19
C ALA A 155 -6.50 -17.69 19.33
N ASP A 156 -5.95 -18.82 19.76
CA ASP A 156 -4.73 -19.37 19.14
C ASP A 156 -4.90 -19.69 17.65
N HIS A 157 -6.05 -20.23 17.24
CA HIS A 157 -6.32 -20.53 15.83
C HIS A 157 -6.41 -19.27 14.96
N VAL A 158 -6.97 -18.18 15.50
CA VAL A 158 -7.03 -16.87 14.84
C VAL A 158 -5.63 -16.28 14.76
N ARG A 159 -4.84 -16.36 15.83
CA ARG A 159 -3.46 -15.88 15.89
C ARG A 159 -2.59 -16.58 14.84
N GLN A 160 -2.73 -17.90 14.68
CA GLN A 160 -2.00 -18.71 13.69
C GLN A 160 -2.40 -18.39 12.24
N ALA A 161 -3.61 -17.89 12.04
CA ALA A 161 -4.13 -17.51 10.74
C ALA A 161 -3.86 -16.03 10.38
N LEU A 162 -3.16 -15.27 11.23
CA LEU A 162 -3.03 -13.82 11.10
C LEU A 162 -1.73 -13.44 10.38
N TYR A 163 -1.88 -12.84 9.21
CA TYR A 163 -0.79 -12.41 8.34
C TYR A 163 -0.95 -10.93 7.98
N TYR A 164 0.16 -10.24 7.78
CA TYR A 164 0.15 -8.96 7.09
C TYR A 164 0.71 -9.12 5.68
N LEU A 165 0.18 -8.35 4.74
CA LEU A 165 0.71 -8.31 3.38
C LEU A 165 1.72 -7.16 3.25
N PRO A 166 3.03 -7.45 3.07
CA PRO A 166 4.02 -6.41 2.85
C PRO A 166 3.73 -5.68 1.54
N VAL A 167 3.79 -4.36 1.57
CA VAL A 167 3.71 -3.51 0.38
C VAL A 167 5.04 -2.80 0.18
N ARG A 168 5.51 -2.76 -1.05
CA ARG A 168 6.74 -2.08 -1.46
C ARG A 168 6.46 -1.14 -2.61
N VAL A 169 7.24 -0.07 -2.68
CA VAL A 169 7.26 0.80 -3.85
C VAL A 169 8.10 0.11 -4.92
N HIS A 170 7.57 0.04 -6.14
CA HIS A 170 8.28 -0.47 -7.30
C HIS A 170 8.36 0.62 -8.36
N PHE A 171 9.56 0.94 -8.82
CA PHE A 171 9.77 1.85 -9.95
C PHE A 171 9.42 1.13 -11.25
N ILE A 172 8.54 1.73 -12.04
CA ILE A 172 8.13 1.18 -13.34
C ILE A 172 9.29 1.28 -14.34
N GLU A 173 10.03 2.38 -14.28
CA GLU A 173 11.19 2.70 -15.11
C GLU A 173 12.21 3.51 -14.29
N ASP A 174 13.46 3.54 -14.75
CA ASP A 174 14.50 4.48 -14.31
C ASP A 174 14.89 4.44 -12.81
N GLU A 175 14.68 3.31 -12.11
CA GLU A 175 15.09 3.15 -10.71
C GLU A 175 16.57 3.47 -10.48
N LYS A 176 17.45 2.99 -11.37
CA LYS A 176 18.90 3.26 -11.29
C LYS A 176 19.20 4.75 -11.41
N LEU A 177 18.48 5.46 -12.27
CA LEU A 177 18.65 6.91 -12.44
C LEU A 177 18.22 7.66 -11.18
N PHE A 178 17.09 7.25 -10.58
CA PHE A 178 16.64 7.79 -9.28
C PHE A 178 17.70 7.57 -8.20
N LEU A 179 18.19 6.34 -8.03
CA LEU A 179 19.21 6.00 -7.03
C LEU A 179 20.50 6.80 -7.25
N ASN A 180 20.99 6.91 -8.49
CA ASN A 180 22.16 7.73 -8.79
C ASN A 180 21.96 9.21 -8.43
N LYS A 181 20.76 9.76 -8.67
CA LYS A 181 20.44 11.15 -8.30
C LYS A 181 20.42 11.33 -6.78
N VAL A 182 19.86 10.37 -6.04
CA VAL A 182 19.87 10.39 -4.56
C VAL A 182 21.29 10.27 -4.02
N TYR A 183 22.09 9.31 -4.50
CA TYR A 183 23.45 9.12 -4.02
C TYR A 183 24.40 10.25 -4.40
N SER A 184 24.27 10.83 -5.60
CA SER A 184 25.07 12.00 -5.98
C SER A 184 24.71 13.25 -5.20
N TYR A 185 23.46 13.37 -4.74
CA TYR A 185 23.06 14.43 -3.81
C TYR A 185 23.65 14.18 -2.41
N ALA A 186 23.43 12.99 -1.85
CA ALA A 186 23.93 12.64 -0.51
C ALA A 186 25.47 12.59 -0.42
N GLY A 187 26.16 12.24 -1.51
CA GLY A 187 27.61 12.20 -1.58
C GLY A 187 28.28 13.59 -1.65
N LYS A 188 27.54 14.64 -2.02
CA LYS A 188 28.06 16.03 -1.99
C LYS A 188 28.30 16.54 -0.58
N ASP A 189 27.57 16.02 0.41
CA ASP A 189 27.73 16.43 1.82
C ASP A 189 28.93 15.79 2.51
N TYR A 190 29.51 14.72 1.93
CA TYR A 190 30.67 14.02 2.51
C TYR A 190 32.04 14.55 2.05
N GLN A 191 32.10 15.47 1.07
CA GLN A 191 33.37 16.02 0.58
C GLN A 191 33.76 17.37 1.22
N ASN A 192 33.00 17.85 2.21
CA ASN A 192 33.24 19.13 2.91
C ASN A 192 33.60 18.97 4.40
N PHE A 193 34.32 17.91 4.77
CA PHE A 193 34.96 17.77 6.09
C PHE A 193 36.43 17.36 5.94
#